data_AF-A0A3C1WE63-F1
#
_entry.id   AF-A0A3C1WE63-F1
#
_cell.length_a   1.000
_cell.length_b   1.000
_cell.length_c   1.000
_cell.angle_alpha   90.00
_cell.angle_beta   90.00
_cell.angle_gamma   90.00
#
_symmetry.space_group_name_H-M   'P 1'
#
loop_
_entity.id
_entity.type
_entity.pdbx_description
1 polymer ?
#
loop_
_entity_poly.entity_id
_entity_poly.type
_entity_poly.pdbx_seq_one_letter_code
_entity_poly.pdbx_strand_id
1 'polypeptide(L)' 'MLLSYQGHHPILGSGVFVAHNADLIGRVTLGEDASIFFQCVL' A
#
# COMPACT_ATOMS: atom_id res chain seq x y z
N MET A 1 -1.81 -3.96 -6.49
CA MET A 1 -0.55 -3.52 -7.13
C MET A 1 0.16 -2.47 -6.27
N LEU A 2 1.49 -2.41 -6.28
CA LEU A 2 2.26 -1.33 -5.65
C LEU A 2 2.95 -0.53 -6.76
N LEU A 3 2.56 0.72 -6.96
CA LEU A 3 3.06 1.55 -8.05
C LEU A 3 3.76 2.80 -7.53
N SER A 4 4.85 3.16 -8.21
CA SER A 4 5.52 4.44 -7.99
C SER A 4 4.85 5.57 -8.75
N TYR A 5 4.82 6.77 -8.17
CA TYR A 5 4.37 8.00 -8.84
C TYR A 5 5.22 9.19 -8.44
N GLN A 6 5.72 9.95 -9.42
CA GLN A 6 6.61 11.12 -9.21
C GLN A 6 7.80 10.82 -8.27
N GLY A 7 8.40 9.64 -8.40
CA GLY A 7 9.54 9.21 -7.55
C GLY A 7 9.16 8.75 -6.14
N HIS A 8 7.86 8.70 -5.80
CA HIS A 8 7.39 8.14 -4.54
C HIS A 8 6.93 6.70 -4.71
N HIS A 9 7.32 5.84 -3.77
CA HIS A 9 6.86 4.47 -3.64
C HIS A 9 6.03 4.32 -2.36
N PRO A 10 5.02 3.43 -2.34
CA PRO A 10 4.36 3.05 -1.10
C PRO A 10 5.36 2.50 -0.09
N ILE A 11 5.23 2.92 1.17
CA ILE A 11 6.06 2.46 2.29
C ILE A 11 5.18 1.60 3.20
N LEU A 12 5.62 0.37 3.46
CA LEU A 12 4.89 -0.63 4.24
C LEU A 12 5.61 -0.87 5.57
N GLY A 13 4.90 -0.72 6.68
CA GLY A 13 5.36 -1.13 8.01
C GLY A 13 5.48 -2.65 8.17
N SER A 14 6.01 -3.09 9.31
CA SER A 14 6.01 -4.50 9.72
C SER A 14 4.58 -5.04 9.84
N GLY A 15 4.40 -6.34 9.53
CA GLY A 15 3.13 -7.02 9.74
C GLY A 15 1.97 -6.60 8.82
N VAL A 16 2.20 -5.68 7.88
CA VAL A 16 1.13 -5.16 7.01
C VAL A 16 0.53 -6.25 6.13
N PHE A 17 -0.80 -6.31 6.12
CA PHE A 17 -1.56 -7.09 5.16
C PHE A 17 -2.02 -6.21 3.99
N VAL A 18 -1.70 -6.64 2.77
CA VAL A 18 -2.25 -6.04 1.54
C VAL A 18 -2.91 -7.14 0.73
N ALA A 19 -4.23 -7.03 0.52
CA ALA A 19 -4.94 -7.93 -0.36
C ALA A 19 -4.35 -7.88 -1.78
N HIS A 20 -4.26 -9.05 -2.44
CA HIS A 20 -3.58 -9.20 -3.73
C HIS A 20 -4.15 -8.31 -4.86
N ASN A 21 -5.40 -7.87 -4.74
CA ASN A 21 -6.11 -7.02 -5.69
C ASN A 21 -6.39 -5.60 -5.16
N ALA A 22 -5.63 -5.13 -4.17
CA ALA A 22 -5.64 -3.74 -3.71
C ALA A 22 -4.50 -2.95 -4.37
N ASP A 23 -4.74 -1.70 -4.74
CA ASP A 23 -3.77 -0.83 -5.43
C ASP A 23 -3.29 0.31 -4.53
N LEU A 24 -1.97 0.49 -4.41
CA LEU A 24 -1.33 1.58 -3.66
C LEU A 24 -0.38 2.33 -4.60
N ILE A 25 -0.57 3.64 -4.73
CA ILE A 25 0.08 4.45 -5.76
C ILE A 25 0.77 5.68 -5.15
N GLY A 26 2.08 5.80 -5.38
CA GLY A 26 2.82 7.02 -5.02
C GLY A 26 3.12 7.13 -3.52
N ARG A 27 2.85 8.30 -2.94
CA ARG A 27 3.27 8.66 -1.58
C ARG A 27 2.28 8.16 -0.52
N VAL A 28 2.19 6.85 -0.37
CA VAL A 28 1.37 6.15 0.64
C VAL A 28 2.28 5.59 1.73
N THR A 29 1.87 5.69 3.00
CA THR A 29 2.57 5.07 4.13
C THR A 29 1.59 4.28 4.97
N LEU A 30 1.84 2.97 5.11
CA LEU A 30 1.09 2.10 6.00
C LEU A 30 1.89 1.86 7.27
N GLY A 31 1.26 2.09 8.42
CA GLY A 31 1.84 1.81 9.73
C GLY A 31 1.94 0.31 10.03
N GLU A 32 2.56 -0.02 11.16
CA GLU A 32 2.65 -1.39 11.68
C GLU A 32 1.26 -2.04 11.81
N ASP A 33 1.16 -3.30 11.41
CA ASP A 33 -0.06 -4.15 11.45
C ASP A 33 -1.30 -3.58 10.72
N ALA A 34 -1.12 -2.55 9.88
CA ALA A 34 -2.20 -2.04 9.05
C ALA A 34 -2.69 -3.10 8.04
N SER A 35 -3.97 -3.05 7.70
CA SER A 35 -4.59 -4.00 6.78
C SER A 35 -5.37 -3.30 5.68
N ILE A 36 -4.98 -3.53 4.43
CA ILE A 36 -5.68 -3.06 3.23
C ILE A 36 -6.40 -4.24 2.59
N PHE A 37 -7.72 -4.13 2.53
CA PHE A 37 -8.58 -5.21 2.05
C PHE A 37 -8.87 -5.09 0.56
N PHE A 38 -9.54 -6.12 0.04
CA PHE A 38 -9.77 -6.33 -1.38
C PHE A 38 -10.39 -5.10 -2.06
N GLN A 39 -9.89 -4.77 -3.24
CA GLN A 39 -10.39 -3.68 -4.11
C GLN A 39 -10.24 -2.25 -3.55
N CYS A 40 -9.46 -2.05 -2.48
CA CYS A 40 -9.07 -0.69 -2.08
C CYS A 40 -8.09 -0.06 -3.08
N VAL A 41 -8.21 1.25 -3.29
CA VAL A 41 -7.29 2.09 -4.08
C VAL A 41 -6.83 3.25 -3.21
N LEU A 42 -5.51 3.34 -2.99
CA LEU A 42 -4.84 4.33 -2.14
C LEU A 42 -3.79 5.11 -2.94
#